data_AF-A0A916CIH3-F1
#
_entry.id   AF-A0A916CIH3-F1
#
_cell.length_a   1.000
_cell.length_b   1.000
_cell.length_c   1.000
_cell.angle_alpha   90.00
_cell.angle_beta   90.00
_cell.angle_gamma   90.00
#
_symmetry.space_group_name_H-M   'P 1'
#
loop_
_entity.id
_entity.type
_entity.pdbx_description
1 polymer ?
#
loop_
_entity_poly.entity_id
_entity_poly.type
_entity_poly.pdbx_seq_one_letter_code
_entity_poly.pdbx_strand_id
1 'polypeptide(L)'
;MRARPLEVVLSPVDNQRLANLCGALDENLRQIEAAYDVAIARRGERFSVRGRPGQSAQAAAALQHFYAEAAEHLSIDAIQLGLVELGQLAERGQANQPGLLTRKPELHGRTPRQVQYLRQIQAHDITFGIGPAGTGKTYLAVASAVDAFERDQVSRIVLTRPAVEAGERLGFLPGD
;
A
#
# COMPACT_ATOMS: atom_id res chain seq x y z
N MET A 1 -27.78 -21.77 1.14
CA MET A 1 -26.92 -22.59 2.02
C MET A 1 -26.03 -21.66 2.82
N ARG A 2 -26.04 -21.69 4.16
CA ARG A 2 -25.06 -20.91 4.96
C ARG A 2 -23.69 -21.55 4.79
N ALA A 3 -22.72 -20.81 4.23
CA ALA A 3 -21.35 -21.28 4.11
C ALA A 3 -20.76 -21.56 5.50
N ARG A 4 -20.06 -22.68 5.65
CA ARG A 4 -19.40 -23.05 6.91
C ARG A 4 -18.30 -22.02 7.23
N PRO A 5 -18.20 -21.50 8.47
CA PRO A 5 -17.09 -20.63 8.85
C PRO A 5 -15.76 -21.36 8.68
N LEU A 6 -14.77 -20.65 8.16
CA LEU A 6 -13.38 -21.10 8.12
C LEU A 6 -12.73 -20.72 9.45
N GLU A 7 -12.27 -21.71 10.18
CA GLU A 7 -11.58 -21.52 11.47
C GLU A 7 -10.08 -21.37 11.24
N VAL A 8 -9.49 -20.36 11.88
CA VAL A 8 -8.06 -20.05 11.86
C VAL A 8 -7.57 -19.95 13.28
N VAL A 9 -6.48 -20.66 13.59
CA VAL A 9 -5.82 -20.58 14.90
C VAL A 9 -4.44 -19.95 14.69
N LEU A 10 -4.19 -18.83 15.37
CA LEU A 10 -2.92 -18.12 15.29
C LEU A 10 -1.94 -18.70 16.31
N SER A 11 -0.78 -19.15 15.84
CA SER A 11 0.25 -19.83 16.64
C SER A 11 1.65 -19.38 16.21
N PRO A 12 2.62 -19.25 17.14
CA PRO A 12 2.49 -19.41 18.60
C PRO A 12 1.63 -18.33 19.22
N VAL A 13 0.95 -18.62 20.33
CA VAL A 13 0.04 -17.66 21.00
C VAL A 13 0.85 -16.56 21.69
N ASP A 14 0.61 -15.32 21.29
CA ASP A 14 1.22 -14.12 21.86
C ASP A 14 0.15 -13.02 21.97
N ASN A 15 -0.21 -12.66 23.20
CA ASN A 15 -1.27 -11.69 23.47
C ASN A 15 -0.93 -10.28 22.97
N GLN A 16 0.35 -9.90 22.92
CA GLN A 16 0.75 -8.60 22.41
C GLN A 16 0.56 -8.53 20.90
N ARG A 17 1.01 -9.56 20.17
CA ARG A 17 0.75 -9.68 18.72
C ARG A 17 -0.73 -9.72 18.40
N LEU A 18 -1.48 -10.47 19.19
CA LEU A 18 -2.93 -10.57 19.09
C LEU A 18 -3.63 -9.22 19.32
N ALA A 19 -3.11 -8.36 20.22
CA ALA A 19 -3.64 -7.02 20.43
C ALA A 19 -3.27 -6.08 19.26
N ASN A 20 -2.01 -6.11 18.83
CA ASN A 20 -1.50 -5.33 17.70
C ASN A 20 -2.25 -5.64 16.40
N LEU A 21 -2.53 -6.92 16.13
CA LEU A 21 -3.31 -7.37 14.97
C LEU A 21 -4.72 -6.80 14.97
N CYS A 22 -5.39 -6.75 16.12
CA CYS A 22 -6.80 -6.34 16.17
C CYS A 22 -6.96 -4.82 16.15
N GLY A 23 -6.00 -4.08 16.71
CA GLY A 23 -6.07 -2.63 16.82
C GLY A 23 -7.11 -2.17 17.85
N ALA A 24 -7.30 -0.86 17.96
CA ALA A 24 -8.29 -0.32 18.90
C ALA A 24 -9.71 -0.69 18.44
N LEU A 25 -10.51 -1.28 19.34
CA LEU A 25 -11.90 -1.68 19.05
C LEU A 25 -12.02 -2.50 17.74
N ASP A 26 -11.08 -3.42 17.52
CA ASP A 26 -11.03 -4.31 16.35
C ASP A 26 -11.01 -3.55 15.00
N GLU A 27 -10.50 -2.32 14.96
CA GLU A 27 -10.43 -1.49 13.74
C GLU A 27 -9.67 -2.15 12.59
N ASN A 28 -8.61 -2.90 12.89
CA ASN A 28 -7.81 -3.60 11.89
C ASN A 28 -8.58 -4.79 11.31
N LEU A 29 -9.31 -5.53 12.16
CA LEU A 29 -10.16 -6.63 11.70
C LEU A 29 -11.26 -6.11 10.76
N ARG A 30 -11.85 -4.95 11.07
CA ARG A 30 -12.83 -4.30 10.20
C ARG A 30 -12.27 -3.90 8.83
N GLN A 31 -10.99 -3.52 8.75
CA GLN A 31 -10.34 -3.30 7.45
C GLN A 31 -10.24 -4.60 6.63
N ILE A 32 -9.85 -5.70 7.28
CA ILE A 32 -9.72 -7.02 6.62
C ILE A 32 -11.11 -7.53 6.17
N GLU A 33 -12.13 -7.37 7.01
CA GLU A 33 -13.53 -7.69 6.69
C GLU A 33 -14.01 -6.94 5.44
N ALA A 34 -13.79 -5.62 5.41
CA ALA A 34 -14.19 -4.77 4.29
C ALA A 34 -13.44 -5.12 2.99
N ALA A 35 -12.14 -5.41 3.07
CA ALA A 35 -11.32 -5.71 1.89
C ALA A 35 -11.71 -7.02 1.21
N TYR A 36 -12.10 -8.04 1.98
CA TYR A 36 -12.47 -9.35 1.44
C TYR A 36 -13.97 -9.62 1.43
N ASP A 37 -14.82 -8.68 1.85
CA ASP A 37 -16.27 -8.90 1.95
C ASP A 37 -16.59 -10.18 2.77
N VAL A 38 -16.07 -10.20 4.00
CA VAL A 38 -16.23 -11.29 4.97
C VAL A 38 -16.59 -10.75 6.35
N ALA A 39 -17.09 -11.61 7.22
CA ALA A 39 -17.26 -11.34 8.65
C ALA A 39 -16.29 -12.18 9.48
N ILE A 40 -15.56 -11.54 10.39
CA ILE A 40 -14.55 -12.13 11.26
C ILE A 40 -15.07 -12.08 12.70
N ALA A 41 -15.12 -13.24 13.35
CA ALA A 41 -15.38 -13.34 14.78
C ALA A 41 -14.13 -13.87 15.48
N ARG A 42 -13.84 -13.38 16.68
CA ARG A 42 -12.65 -13.74 17.45
C ARG A 42 -13.01 -14.30 18.81
N ARG A 43 -12.25 -15.31 19.25
CA ARG A 43 -12.20 -15.79 20.63
C ARG A 43 -10.76 -16.15 20.99
N GLY A 44 -10.03 -15.20 21.56
CA GLY A 44 -8.61 -15.35 21.90
C GLY A 44 -7.74 -15.47 20.65
N GLU A 45 -7.03 -16.60 20.53
CA GLU A 45 -6.19 -16.99 19.40
C GLU A 45 -6.96 -17.57 18.21
N ARG A 46 -8.27 -17.83 18.38
CA ARG A 46 -9.13 -18.46 17.37
C ARG A 46 -10.00 -17.43 16.66
N PHE A 47 -9.98 -17.50 15.34
CA PHE A 47 -10.70 -16.61 14.45
C PHE A 47 -11.61 -17.43 13.54
N SER A 48 -12.89 -17.05 13.46
CA SER A 48 -13.87 -17.62 12.55
C SER A 48 -14.14 -16.63 11.43
N VAL A 49 -13.84 -16.99 10.20
CA VAL A 49 -14.08 -16.18 9.00
C VAL A 49 -15.29 -16.71 8.23
N ARG A 50 -16.29 -15.86 7.98
CA ARG A 50 -17.52 -16.19 7.24
C ARG A 50 -17.64 -15.35 5.98
N GLY A 51 -17.81 -16.00 4.83
CA GLY A 51 -17.99 -15.34 3.54
C GLY A 51 -17.98 -16.34 2.39
N ARG A 52 -17.73 -15.86 1.17
CA ARG A 52 -17.52 -16.72 0.00
C ARG A 52 -16.23 -17.54 0.18
N PRO A 53 -16.15 -18.82 -0.23
CA PRO A 53 -15.01 -19.69 0.06
C PRO A 53 -13.64 -19.11 -0.34
N GLY A 54 -13.53 -18.48 -1.51
CA GLY A 54 -12.30 -17.83 -1.96
C GLY A 54 -11.92 -16.61 -1.11
N GLN A 55 -12.90 -15.76 -0.79
CA GLN A 55 -12.71 -14.58 0.05
C GLN A 55 -12.33 -14.95 1.48
N SER A 56 -13.00 -15.96 2.05
CA SER A 56 -12.70 -16.44 3.40
C SER A 56 -11.30 -17.03 3.50
N ALA A 57 -10.84 -17.74 2.46
CA ALA A 57 -9.47 -18.25 2.40
C ALA A 57 -8.43 -17.11 2.31
N GLN A 58 -8.69 -16.08 1.50
CA GLN A 58 -7.82 -14.91 1.39
C GLN A 58 -7.76 -14.10 2.70
N ALA A 59 -8.90 -13.88 3.35
CA ALA A 59 -8.95 -13.21 4.64
C ALA A 59 -8.23 -14.02 5.74
N ALA A 60 -8.35 -15.36 5.73
CA ALA A 60 -7.60 -16.22 6.63
C ALA A 60 -6.08 -16.12 6.42
N ALA A 61 -5.63 -16.08 5.16
CA ALA A 61 -4.21 -15.87 4.83
C ALA A 61 -3.74 -14.48 5.29
N ALA A 62 -4.55 -13.45 5.10
CA ALA A 62 -4.24 -12.10 5.55
C ALA A 62 -4.10 -12.02 7.08
N LEU A 63 -5.00 -12.68 7.83
CA LEU A 63 -4.90 -12.77 9.30
C LEU A 63 -3.57 -13.41 9.74
N GLN A 64 -3.13 -14.48 9.08
CA GLN A 64 -1.85 -15.13 9.39
C GLN A 64 -0.65 -14.23 9.06
N HIS A 65 -0.70 -13.55 7.91
CA HIS A 65 0.35 -12.63 7.47
C HIS A 65 0.51 -11.46 8.47
N PHE A 66 -0.58 -10.75 8.77
CA PHE A 66 -0.52 -9.65 9.72
C PHE A 66 -0.16 -10.11 11.13
N TYR A 67 -0.56 -11.31 11.56
CA TYR A 67 -0.12 -11.84 12.84
C TYR A 67 1.40 -12.03 12.92
N ALA A 68 2.04 -12.43 11.81
CA ALA A 68 3.49 -12.58 11.74
C ALA A 68 4.20 -11.22 11.89
N GLU A 69 3.61 -10.16 11.33
CA GLU A 69 4.15 -8.78 11.38
C GLU A 69 3.78 -8.01 12.67
N ALA A 70 2.78 -8.48 13.41
CA ALA A 70 2.27 -7.85 14.63
C ALA A 70 3.23 -7.87 15.83
N ALA A 71 4.52 -8.16 15.63
CA ALA A 71 5.56 -7.97 16.65
C ALA A 71 5.60 -6.51 17.14
N GLU A 72 5.35 -5.57 16.23
CA GLU A 72 5.14 -4.16 16.52
C GLU A 72 3.68 -3.76 16.26
N HIS A 73 3.32 -2.53 16.65
CA HIS A 73 1.96 -2.03 16.45
C HIS A 73 1.63 -1.91 14.96
N LEU A 74 0.52 -2.53 14.54
CA LEU A 74 0.00 -2.41 13.18
C LEU A 74 -1.02 -1.28 13.11
N SER A 75 -0.62 -0.17 12.50
CA SER A 75 -1.53 0.95 12.22
C SER A 75 -2.52 0.59 11.11
N ILE A 76 -3.64 1.32 11.04
CA ILE A 76 -4.62 1.20 9.97
C ILE A 76 -3.95 1.34 8.59
N ASP A 77 -3.04 2.31 8.44
CA ASP A 77 -2.33 2.54 7.18
C ASP A 77 -1.46 1.33 6.78
N ALA A 78 -0.82 0.67 7.75
CA ALA A 78 -0.04 -0.54 7.51
C ALA A 78 -0.93 -1.72 7.08
N ILE A 79 -2.08 -1.90 7.73
CA ILE A 79 -3.06 -2.93 7.35
C ILE A 79 -3.62 -2.67 5.95
N GLN A 80 -4.02 -1.44 5.65
CA GLN A 80 -4.53 -1.06 4.33
C GLN A 80 -3.47 -1.29 3.25
N LEU A 81 -2.21 -0.94 3.53
CA LEU A 81 -1.10 -1.21 2.62
C LEU A 81 -0.89 -2.71 2.40
N GLY A 82 -0.81 -3.51 3.48
CA GLY A 82 -0.59 -4.95 3.36
C GLY A 82 -1.74 -5.70 2.69
N LEU A 83 -3.00 -5.27 2.90
CA LEU A 83 -4.18 -5.87 2.23
C LEU A 83 -4.09 -5.68 0.72
N VAL A 84 -3.64 -4.51 0.32
CA VAL A 84 -3.43 -4.16 -1.06
C VAL A 84 -2.26 -4.96 -1.67
N GLU A 85 -1.16 -5.18 -0.94
CA GLU A 85 -0.04 -6.02 -1.37
C GLU A 85 -0.42 -7.51 -1.47
N LEU A 86 -1.19 -8.04 -0.52
CA LEU A 86 -1.71 -9.40 -0.54
C LEU A 86 -2.70 -9.63 -1.70
N GLY A 87 -3.57 -8.66 -1.98
CA GLY A 87 -4.44 -8.67 -3.16
C GLY A 87 -3.63 -8.74 -4.46
N GLN A 88 -2.50 -8.03 -4.52
CA GLN A 88 -1.61 -8.11 -5.69
C GLN A 88 -0.90 -9.45 -5.81
N LEU A 89 -0.48 -10.12 -4.73
CA LEU A 89 0.18 -11.43 -4.82
C LEU A 89 -0.74 -12.48 -5.46
N ALA A 90 -2.06 -12.37 -5.24
CA ALA A 90 -3.05 -13.19 -5.93
C ALA A 90 -3.16 -12.85 -7.43
N GLU A 91 -2.95 -11.59 -7.83
CA GLU A 91 -2.97 -11.16 -9.24
C GLU A 91 -1.60 -11.24 -9.95
N ARG A 92 -0.49 -11.31 -9.22
CA ARG A 92 0.90 -11.41 -9.74
C ARG A 92 1.19 -12.74 -10.44
N GLY A 93 0.27 -13.70 -10.39
CA GLY A 93 0.24 -14.80 -11.35
C GLY A 93 0.07 -14.33 -12.81
N GLN A 94 -0.23 -13.04 -13.07
CA GLN A 94 -0.59 -12.56 -14.42
C GLN A 94 -0.02 -11.21 -14.88
N ALA A 95 0.85 -10.46 -14.16
CA ALA A 95 1.30 -9.16 -14.69
C ALA A 95 2.72 -8.68 -14.31
N ASN A 96 3.47 -8.35 -15.37
CA ASN A 96 4.77 -7.69 -15.41
C ASN A 96 4.73 -6.32 -14.68
N GLN A 97 5.61 -6.10 -13.70
CA GLN A 97 5.77 -4.80 -13.05
C GLN A 97 6.77 -3.93 -13.81
N PRO A 98 6.54 -2.62 -13.98
CA PRO A 98 7.53 -1.73 -14.57
C PRO A 98 8.68 -1.53 -13.56
N GLY A 99 9.86 -2.06 -13.87
CA GLY A 99 11.09 -1.74 -13.15
C GLY A 99 11.66 -0.40 -13.64
N LEU A 100 12.16 0.42 -12.72
CA LEU A 100 12.95 1.61 -13.03
C LEU A 100 14.44 1.29 -12.84
N LEU A 101 15.27 1.63 -13.82
CA LEU A 101 16.72 1.68 -13.66
C LEU A 101 17.06 3.02 -13.03
N THR A 102 17.54 2.98 -11.80
CA THR A 102 18.17 4.14 -11.16
C THR A 102 19.40 3.67 -10.40
N ARG A 103 20.33 4.58 -10.07
CA ARG A 103 21.54 4.28 -9.27
C ARG A 103 21.28 3.56 -7.94
N LYS A 104 20.04 3.58 -7.42
CA LYS A 104 19.58 2.67 -6.37
C LYS A 104 18.83 1.51 -7.02
N PRO A 105 19.37 0.28 -7.00
CA PRO A 105 18.91 -0.83 -7.83
C PRO A 105 17.49 -1.39 -7.53
N GLU A 106 16.75 -0.83 -6.56
CA GLU A 106 15.42 -1.32 -6.17
C GLU A 106 14.38 -0.19 -6.02
N LEU A 107 14.34 0.76 -6.95
CA LEU A 107 13.33 1.81 -6.95
C LEU A 107 12.11 1.40 -7.78
N HIS A 108 11.18 0.70 -7.14
CA HIS A 108 9.88 0.32 -7.71
C HIS A 108 8.71 0.95 -6.93
N GLY A 109 7.53 1.02 -7.56
CA GLY A 109 6.30 1.35 -6.86
C GLY A 109 5.97 0.27 -5.83
N ARG A 110 5.92 0.62 -4.55
CA ARG A 110 5.60 -0.31 -3.45
C ARG A 110 4.11 -0.60 -3.36
N THR A 111 3.28 0.38 -3.72
CA THR A 111 1.81 0.29 -3.70
C THR A 111 1.23 0.24 -5.12
N PRO A 112 0.03 -0.31 -5.37
CA PRO A 112 -0.59 -0.31 -6.70
C PRO A 112 -0.87 1.08 -7.20
N ARG A 113 -1.19 2.05 -6.32
CA ARG A 113 -1.31 3.45 -6.75
C ARG A 113 0.03 3.99 -7.24
N GLN A 114 1.14 3.60 -6.61
CA GLN A 114 2.48 3.95 -7.08
C GLN A 114 2.83 3.23 -8.39
N VAL A 115 2.53 1.93 -8.51
CA VAL A 115 2.74 1.18 -9.76
C VAL A 115 1.87 1.73 -10.89
N GLN A 116 0.61 2.03 -10.62
CA GLN A 116 -0.30 2.67 -11.56
C GLN A 116 0.24 4.04 -11.93
N TYR A 117 0.68 4.85 -10.97
CA TYR A 117 1.30 6.15 -11.25
C TYR A 117 2.51 6.03 -12.19
N LEU A 118 3.41 5.07 -11.96
CA LEU A 118 4.53 4.79 -12.85
C LEU A 118 4.09 4.33 -14.25
N ARG A 119 3.08 3.46 -14.33
CA ARG A 119 2.48 3.05 -15.62
C ARG A 119 1.86 4.23 -16.36
N GLN A 120 1.20 5.14 -15.63
CA GLN A 120 0.58 6.33 -16.20
C GLN A 120 1.64 7.28 -16.76
N ILE A 121 2.75 7.50 -16.04
CA ILE A 121 3.90 8.28 -16.52
C ILE A 121 4.48 7.69 -17.82
N GLN A 122 4.56 6.36 -17.94
CA GLN A 122 5.11 5.71 -19.13
C GLN A 122 4.12 5.73 -20.33
N ALA A 123 2.82 5.74 -20.05
CA ALA A 123 1.78 5.62 -21.08
C ALA A 123 1.24 6.97 -21.60
N HIS A 124 1.52 8.08 -20.91
CA HIS A 124 0.95 9.40 -21.23
C HIS A 124 2.02 10.50 -21.21
N ASP A 125 1.89 11.47 -22.10
CA ASP A 125 2.80 12.63 -22.17
C ASP A 125 2.74 13.53 -20.92
N ILE A 126 1.56 13.60 -20.28
CA ILE A 126 1.31 14.42 -19.09
C ILE A 126 0.58 13.57 -18.04
N THR A 127 1.12 13.52 -16.82
CA THR A 127 0.50 12.82 -15.68
C THR A 127 0.41 13.74 -14.47
N PHE A 128 -0.77 13.82 -13.85
CA PHE A 128 -0.99 14.57 -12.61
C PHE A 128 -0.95 13.63 -11.40
N GLY A 129 0.07 13.77 -10.54
CA GLY A 129 0.16 13.05 -9.28
C GLY A 129 -0.48 13.82 -8.13
N ILE A 130 -1.69 13.43 -7.70
CA ILE A 130 -2.42 14.06 -6.59
C ILE A 130 -2.47 13.09 -5.40
N GLY A 131 -2.24 13.59 -4.17
CA GLY A 131 -2.41 12.81 -2.96
C GLY A 131 -1.65 13.32 -1.74
N PRO A 132 -1.87 12.73 -0.55
CA PRO A 132 -1.30 13.17 0.72
C PRO A 132 0.23 13.21 0.73
N ALA A 133 0.85 14.00 1.61
CA ALA A 133 2.30 13.97 1.79
C ALA A 133 2.81 12.54 2.09
N GLY A 134 4.04 12.24 1.69
CA GLY A 134 4.65 10.92 1.95
C GLY A 134 4.25 9.79 0.98
N THR A 135 3.26 9.97 0.10
CA THR A 135 2.81 8.91 -0.83
C THR A 135 3.72 8.66 -2.05
N GLY A 136 4.86 9.33 -2.15
CA GLY A 136 5.88 9.08 -3.17
C GLY A 136 5.68 9.76 -4.54
N LYS A 137 4.67 10.64 -4.70
CA LYS A 137 4.35 11.31 -5.97
C LYS A 137 5.54 12.02 -6.63
N THR A 138 6.23 12.87 -5.87
CA THR A 138 7.42 13.59 -6.34
C THR A 138 8.60 12.65 -6.52
N TYR A 139 8.82 11.76 -5.55
CA TYR A 139 9.96 10.84 -5.56
C TYR A 139 9.94 9.89 -6.78
N LEU A 140 8.80 9.26 -7.06
CA LEU A 140 8.63 8.33 -8.17
C LEU A 140 8.61 9.02 -9.54
N ALA A 141 8.11 10.26 -9.62
CA ALA A 141 8.21 11.07 -10.84
C ALA A 141 9.66 11.37 -11.18
N VAL A 142 10.43 11.84 -10.19
CA VAL A 142 11.86 12.12 -10.36
C VAL A 142 12.62 10.85 -10.71
N ALA A 143 12.31 9.72 -10.08
CA ALA A 143 12.95 8.45 -10.42
C ALA A 143 12.64 7.99 -11.86
N SER A 144 11.40 8.16 -12.34
CA SER A 144 11.07 7.88 -13.75
C SER A 144 11.80 8.82 -14.71
N ALA A 145 11.94 10.10 -14.36
CA ALA A 145 12.68 11.06 -15.18
C ALA A 145 14.17 10.71 -15.26
N VAL A 146 14.76 10.26 -14.15
CA VAL A 146 16.15 9.79 -14.11
C VAL A 146 16.32 8.51 -14.94
N ASP A 147 15.39 7.54 -14.83
CA ASP A 147 15.41 6.32 -15.66
C ASP A 147 15.35 6.66 -17.16
N ALA A 148 14.45 7.57 -17.57
CA ALA A 148 14.34 8.03 -18.95
C ALA A 148 15.64 8.71 -19.43
N PHE A 149 16.29 9.49 -18.56
CA PHE A 149 17.57 10.15 -18.88
C PHE A 149 18.73 9.16 -18.97
N GLU A 150 18.83 8.19 -18.05
CA GLU A 150 19.87 7.15 -18.07
C GLU A 150 19.73 6.20 -19.28
N ARG A 151 18.52 6.07 -19.84
CA ARG A 151 18.23 5.31 -21.07
C ARG A 151 18.30 6.14 -22.35
N ASP A 152 18.80 7.38 -22.28
CA ASP A 152 18.89 8.32 -23.41
C ASP A 152 17.52 8.62 -24.09
N GLN A 153 16.40 8.40 -23.41
CA GLN A 153 15.06 8.73 -23.93
C GLN A 153 14.80 10.24 -23.91
N VAL A 154 15.46 10.95 -23.00
CA VAL A 154 15.41 12.41 -22.87
C VAL A 154 16.81 12.99 -22.70
N SER A 155 17.02 14.20 -23.21
CA SER A 155 18.32 14.87 -23.15
C SER A 155 18.50 15.80 -21.94
N ARG A 156 17.41 16.17 -21.25
CA ARG A 156 17.40 17.10 -20.11
C ARG A 156 16.21 16.83 -19.19
N ILE A 157 16.39 17.09 -17.89
CA ILE A 157 15.33 17.07 -16.88
C ILE A 157 15.16 18.49 -16.34
N VAL A 158 13.92 18.98 -16.26
CA VAL A 158 13.58 20.27 -15.65
C VAL A 158 12.74 20.02 -14.40
N LEU A 159 13.25 20.46 -13.24
CA LEU A 159 12.53 20.39 -11.97
C LEU A 159 12.16 21.81 -11.54
N THR A 160 10.89 22.05 -11.28
CA THR A 160 10.40 23.34 -10.79
C THR A 160 9.56 23.15 -9.53
N ARG A 161 9.58 24.17 -8.68
CA ARG A 161 8.70 24.30 -7.53
C ARG A 161 8.15 25.72 -7.49
N PRO A 162 6.91 25.93 -7.01
CA PRO A 162 6.42 27.28 -6.77
C PRO A 162 7.31 28.00 -5.77
N ALA A 163 7.41 29.32 -5.89
CA ALA A 163 8.26 30.16 -5.02
C ALA A 163 7.77 30.21 -3.57
N VAL A 164 6.55 29.75 -3.29
CA VAL A 164 5.91 29.78 -1.98
C VAL A 164 5.38 28.40 -1.63
N GLU A 165 5.70 27.95 -0.41
CA GLU A 165 5.18 26.71 0.15
C GLU A 165 3.82 26.96 0.83
N ALA A 166 3.00 25.92 0.91
CA ALA A 166 1.68 26.01 1.53
C ALA A 166 1.81 26.41 3.01
N GLY A 167 1.33 27.59 3.36
CA GLY A 167 1.37 28.12 4.73
C GLY A 167 2.39 29.22 4.97
N GLU A 168 3.26 29.53 4.01
CA GLU A 168 4.18 30.66 4.10
C GLU A 168 3.58 31.92 3.44
N ARG A 169 3.75 33.09 4.07
CA ARG A 169 3.43 34.36 3.42
C ARG A 169 4.54 34.67 2.41
N LEU A 170 4.17 35.11 1.20
CA LEU A 170 5.11 35.76 0.29
C LEU A 170 5.81 36.88 1.08
N GLY A 171 7.11 36.74 1.34
CA GLY A 171 7.93 37.90 1.67
C GLY A 171 7.89 38.86 0.48
N PHE A 172 7.82 40.17 0.76
CA PHE A 172 7.72 41.24 -0.23
C PHE A 172 8.59 40.96 -1.47
N LEU A 173 7.96 41.02 -2.65
CA LEU A 173 8.71 41.14 -3.89
C LEU A 173 9.36 42.53 -3.91
N PRO A 174 10.64 42.66 -4.31
CA PRO A 174 11.22 43.97 -4.54
C PRO A 174 10.49 44.61 -5.73
N GLY A 175 9.64 45.60 -5.45
CA GLY A 175 8.81 46.27 -6.45
C GLY A 175 7.44 46.78 -5.99
N ASP A 176 7.00 46.48 -4.76
CA ASP A 176 5.87 47.17 -4.09
C ASP A 176 6.34 48.38 -3.27
#